data_AF-A0A843G6F6-F1
#
_entry.id   AF-A0A843G6F6-F1
#
_cell.length_a   1.000
_cell.length_b   1.000
_cell.length_c   1.000
_cell.angle_alpha   90.00
_cell.angle_beta   90.00
_cell.angle_gamma   90.00
#
_symmetry.space_group_name_H-M   'P 1'
#
loop_
_entity.id
_entity.type
_entity.pdbx_description
1 polymer ?
#
loop_
_entity_poly.entity_id
_entity_poly.type
_entity_poly.pdbx_seq_one_letter_code
_entity_poly.pdbx_strand_id
1 'polypeptide(L)'
;MSFYQNNKFNYFLSILIVIDLILITLTLISDVGENLYYTIIVFDTIICIILFIEFFTRFFDSDDKKHFLIKNWTELIAAIPFDLIMLPFVLNGSLLRVFKVLKFIKVIALFSQFFETIDFFLKKTHLDEIFGITLLVVLASTLGLYLFDP
;
A
#
# COMPACT_ATOMS: atom_id res chain seq x y z
N MET A 1 -22.11 8.30 -8.80
CA MET A 1 -22.03 9.52 -7.94
C MET A 1 -22.65 9.41 -6.53
N SER A 2 -22.20 8.49 -5.64
CA SER A 2 -22.50 8.66 -4.18
C SER A 2 -21.60 7.94 -3.16
N PHE A 3 -20.55 7.20 -3.54
CA PHE A 3 -19.72 6.51 -2.55
C PHE A 3 -18.31 7.10 -2.35
N TYR A 4 -17.92 8.10 -3.16
CA TYR A 4 -16.58 8.70 -3.13
C TYR A 4 -16.45 9.94 -2.22
N GLN A 5 -17.53 10.37 -1.57
CA GLN A 5 -17.56 11.68 -0.90
C GLN A 5 -17.59 11.62 0.64
N ASN A 6 -17.48 10.43 1.23
CA ASN A 6 -17.35 10.31 2.68
C ASN A 6 -15.87 10.18 3.05
N ASN A 7 -15.25 11.26 3.56
CA ASN A 7 -13.87 11.26 4.06
C ASN A 7 -13.57 10.01 4.92
N LYS A 8 -14.54 9.56 5.72
CA LYS A 8 -14.43 8.35 6.57
C LYS A 8 -14.11 7.07 5.79
N PHE A 9 -14.67 6.89 4.61
CA PHE A 9 -14.45 5.68 3.80
C PHE A 9 -13.04 5.67 3.19
N ASN A 10 -12.59 6.82 2.67
CA ASN A 10 -11.23 6.97 2.16
C ASN A 10 -10.18 6.72 3.27
N TYR A 11 -10.40 7.26 4.48
CA TYR A 11 -9.52 6.98 5.63
C TYR A 11 -9.51 5.49 6.00
N PHE A 12 -10.68 4.85 6.00
CA PHE A 12 -10.79 3.42 6.29
C PHE A 12 -9.97 2.58 5.31
N LEU A 13 -10.01 2.91 4.02
CA LEU A 13 -9.27 2.21 2.97
C LEU A 13 -7.77 2.45 3.05
N SER A 14 -7.34 3.68 3.30
CA SER A 14 -5.93 3.98 3.53
C SER A 14 -5.37 3.18 4.71
N ILE A 15 -6.15 3.06 5.81
CA ILE A 15 -5.78 2.21 6.95
C ILE A 15 -5.68 0.74 6.54
N LEU A 16 -6.62 0.26 5.71
CA LEU A 16 -6.64 -1.13 5.24
C LEU A 16 -5.39 -1.45 4.39
N ILE A 17 -5.00 -0.55 3.48
CA ILE A 17 -3.79 -0.66 2.67
C ILE A 17 -2.53 -0.70 3.56
N VAL A 18 -2.46 0.15 4.58
CA VAL A 18 -1.32 0.17 5.52
C VAL A 18 -1.23 -1.13 6.31
N ILE A 19 -2.36 -1.65 6.79
CA ILE A 19 -2.40 -2.94 7.51
C ILE A 19 -1.94 -4.08 6.59
N ASP A 20 -2.43 -4.12 5.35
CA ASP A 20 -2.05 -5.12 4.34
C ASP A 20 -0.53 -5.09 4.09
N LEU A 21 0.02 -3.89 3.90
CA LEU A 21 1.45 -3.66 3.68
C LEU A 21 2.30 -4.15 4.87
N ILE A 22 1.85 -3.95 6.10
CA ILE A 22 2.53 -4.44 7.30
C ILE A 22 2.48 -5.97 7.36
N LEU A 23 1.30 -6.58 7.13
CA LEU A 23 1.13 -8.03 7.17
C LEU A 23 1.99 -8.75 6.12
N ILE A 24 2.00 -8.26 4.89
CA ILE A 24 2.77 -8.86 3.81
C ILE A 24 4.28 -8.72 4.05
N THR A 25 4.71 -7.58 4.58
CA THR A 25 6.12 -7.33 4.94
C THR A 25 6.56 -8.23 6.10
N LEU A 26 5.70 -8.42 7.11
CA LEU A 26 5.97 -9.34 8.22
C LEU A 26 6.16 -10.77 7.73
N THR A 27 5.34 -11.20 6.77
CA THR A 27 5.39 -12.53 6.16
C THR A 27 6.61 -12.71 5.24
N LEU A 28 7.23 -11.64 4.76
CA LEU A 28 8.48 -11.69 3.98
C LEU A 28 9.71 -11.84 4.88
N ILE A 29 9.69 -11.25 6.07
CA ILE A 29 10.84 -11.19 6.98
C ILE A 29 10.82 -12.36 7.98
N SER A 30 9.64 -12.80 8.39
CA SER A 30 9.46 -13.86 9.38
C SER A 30 8.96 -15.14 8.75
N ASP A 31 9.55 -16.28 9.12
CA ASP A 31 9.04 -17.59 8.75
C ASP A 31 7.86 -17.93 9.67
N VAL A 32 6.66 -17.54 9.22
CA VAL A 32 5.44 -17.65 10.03
C VAL A 32 4.97 -19.11 9.99
N GLY A 33 4.72 -19.72 11.16
CA GLY A 33 4.24 -21.10 11.23
C GLY A 33 2.96 -21.33 10.40
N GLU A 34 2.81 -22.53 9.83
CA GLU A 34 1.80 -22.83 8.80
C GLU A 34 0.38 -22.38 9.18
N ASN A 35 -0.04 -22.58 10.43
CA ASN A 35 -1.38 -22.21 10.89
C ASN A 35 -1.63 -20.68 10.89
N LEU A 36 -0.61 -19.90 11.26
CA LEU A 36 -0.66 -18.43 11.24
C LEU A 36 -0.58 -17.91 9.80
N TYR A 37 0.22 -18.56 8.96
CA TYR A 37 0.34 -18.23 7.55
C TYR A 37 -1.00 -18.35 6.79
N TYR A 38 -1.77 -19.42 7.04
CA TYR A 38 -3.13 -19.54 6.48
C TYR A 38 -4.05 -18.41 6.93
N THR A 39 -3.99 -18.03 8.21
CA THR A 39 -4.81 -16.95 8.75
C THR A 39 -4.47 -15.60 8.09
N ILE A 40 -3.18 -15.33 7.90
CA ILE A 40 -2.70 -14.12 7.22
C ILE A 40 -3.21 -14.09 5.77
N ILE A 41 -3.12 -15.20 5.04
CA ILE A 41 -3.59 -15.26 3.64
C ILE A 41 -5.10 -15.04 3.54
N VAL A 42 -5.89 -15.64 4.43
CA VAL A 42 -7.34 -15.44 4.44
C VAL A 42 -7.67 -13.96 4.71
N PHE A 43 -6.97 -13.34 5.65
CA PHE A 43 -7.16 -11.93 5.97
C PHE A 43 -6.78 -10.99 4.81
N ASP A 44 -5.59 -11.22 4.22
CA ASP A 44 -5.10 -10.54 3.02
C ASP A 44 -6.09 -10.67 1.85
N THR A 45 -6.65 -11.87 1.66
CA THR A 45 -7.66 -12.14 0.62
C THR A 45 -8.93 -11.32 0.84
N ILE A 46 -9.41 -11.22 2.09
CA ILE A 46 -10.60 -10.40 2.42
C ILE A 46 -10.33 -8.93 2.08
N ILE A 47 -9.15 -8.41 2.43
CA ILE A 47 -8.75 -7.04 2.12
C ILE A 47 -8.66 -6.82 0.61
N CYS A 48 -8.02 -7.71 -0.13
CA CYS A 48 -7.97 -7.66 -1.59
C CYS A 48 -9.37 -7.65 -2.21
N ILE A 49 -10.31 -8.46 -1.73
CA ILE A 49 -11.70 -8.47 -2.24
C ILE A 49 -12.37 -7.11 -2.01
N ILE A 50 -12.18 -6.49 -0.84
CA ILE A 50 -12.72 -5.15 -0.55
C ILE A 50 -12.16 -4.12 -1.53
N LEU A 51 -10.83 -4.08 -1.69
CA LEU A 51 -10.13 -3.20 -2.63
C LEU A 51 -10.57 -3.45 -4.08
N PHE A 52 -10.78 -4.71 -4.45
CA PHE A 52 -11.22 -5.10 -5.78
C PHE A 52 -12.62 -4.61 -6.10
N ILE A 53 -13.57 -4.79 -5.18
CA ILE A 53 -14.95 -4.30 -5.35
C ILE A 53 -14.96 -2.78 -5.51
N GLU A 54 -14.18 -2.09 -4.70
CA GLU A 54 -14.05 -0.64 -4.79
C GLU A 54 -13.45 -0.20 -6.13
N PHE A 55 -12.35 -0.81 -6.56
CA PHE A 55 -11.73 -0.53 -7.85
C PHE A 55 -12.74 -0.73 -8.99
N PHE A 56 -13.49 -1.83 -8.95
CA PHE A 56 -14.49 -2.13 -9.96
C PHE A 56 -15.65 -1.13 -9.96
N THR A 57 -16.05 -0.66 -8.77
CA THR A 57 -17.06 0.39 -8.63
C THR A 57 -16.60 1.70 -9.29
N ARG A 58 -15.34 2.12 -9.04
CA ARG A 58 -14.74 3.30 -9.68
C ARG A 58 -14.55 3.12 -11.18
N PHE A 59 -14.22 1.91 -11.62
CA PHE A 59 -14.07 1.58 -13.03
C PHE A 59 -15.39 1.71 -13.80
N PHE A 60 -16.50 1.23 -13.23
CA PHE A 60 -17.82 1.36 -13.86
C PHE A 60 -18.38 2.78 -13.87
N ASP A 61 -18.05 3.60 -12.87
CA ASP A 61 -18.46 5.03 -12.81
C ASP A 61 -17.58 5.93 -13.71
N SER A 62 -16.51 5.40 -14.31
CA SER A 62 -15.60 6.18 -15.16
C SER A 62 -16.09 6.29 -16.61
N ASP A 63 -16.08 7.52 -17.16
CA ASP A 63 -16.48 7.78 -18.55
C ASP A 63 -15.53 7.09 -19.56
N ASP A 64 -14.21 7.17 -19.31
CA ASP A 64 -13.17 6.60 -20.16
C ASP A 64 -12.47 5.38 -19.54
N LYS A 65 -13.07 4.20 -19.75
CA LYS A 65 -12.60 2.91 -19.21
C LYS A 65 -11.12 2.62 -19.51
N LYS A 66 -10.67 2.89 -20.73
CA LYS A 66 -9.28 2.62 -21.14
C LYS A 66 -8.29 3.54 -20.41
N HIS A 67 -8.61 4.82 -20.34
CA HIS A 67 -7.77 5.80 -19.65
C HIS A 67 -7.74 5.53 -18.15
N PHE A 68 -8.87 5.13 -17.56
CA PHE A 68 -8.95 4.76 -16.15
C PHE A 68 -8.06 3.55 -15.82
N LEU A 69 -8.07 2.50 -16.65
CA LEU A 69 -7.22 1.32 -16.45
C LEU A 69 -5.73 1.64 -16.56
N ILE A 70 -5.33 2.44 -17.54
CA ILE A 70 -3.92 2.83 -17.72
C ILE A 70 -3.44 3.66 -16.53
N LYS A 71 -4.31 4.54 -16.00
CA LYS A 71 -3.97 5.39 -14.85
C LYS A 71 -3.89 4.60 -13.54
N ASN A 72 -4.83 3.68 -13.29
CA ASN A 72 -4.95 2.96 -12.01
C ASN A 72 -4.52 1.48 -12.13
N TRP A 73 -3.60 1.16 -13.04
CA TRP A 73 -3.16 -0.21 -13.28
C TRP A 73 -2.47 -0.84 -12.06
N THR A 74 -1.81 -0.03 -11.23
CA THR A 74 -1.19 -0.44 -9.97
C THR A 74 -2.24 -0.86 -8.93
N GLU A 75 -3.34 -0.10 -8.80
CA GLU A 75 -4.48 -0.45 -7.94
C GLU A 75 -5.12 -1.77 -8.38
N LEU A 76 -5.24 -2.00 -9.69
CA LEU A 76 -5.75 -3.26 -10.24
C LEU A 76 -4.88 -4.45 -9.85
N ILE A 77 -3.55 -4.30 -9.94
CA ILE A 77 -2.60 -5.36 -9.53
C ILE A 77 -2.70 -5.59 -8.03
N ALA A 78 -2.73 -4.55 -7.21
CA ALA A 78 -2.84 -4.67 -5.75
C ALA A 78 -4.13 -5.35 -5.30
N ALA A 79 -5.22 -5.16 -6.04
CA ALA A 79 -6.53 -5.74 -5.73
C ALA A 79 -6.66 -7.24 -6.06
N ILE A 80 -5.70 -7.83 -6.79
CA ILE A 80 -5.76 -9.25 -7.15
C ILE A 80 -5.23 -10.09 -5.97
N PRO A 81 -6.01 -11.07 -5.45
CA PRO A 81 -5.56 -11.96 -4.39
C PRO A 81 -4.61 -13.04 -4.95
N PHE A 82 -3.37 -12.65 -5.28
CA PHE A 82 -2.34 -13.55 -5.82
C PHE A 82 -2.03 -14.72 -4.89
N ASP A 83 -2.04 -14.47 -3.58
CA ASP A 83 -1.76 -15.46 -2.56
C ASP A 83 -2.79 -16.61 -2.57
N LEU A 84 -4.08 -16.31 -2.77
CA LEU A 84 -5.14 -17.31 -2.84
C LEU A 84 -4.98 -18.24 -4.07
N ILE A 85 -4.64 -17.66 -5.23
CA ILE A 85 -4.51 -18.39 -6.49
C ILE A 85 -3.29 -19.33 -6.46
N MET A 86 -2.21 -18.90 -5.79
CA MET A 86 -0.94 -19.64 -5.75
C MET A 86 -0.78 -20.57 -4.55
N LEU A 87 -1.62 -20.45 -3.52
CA LEU A 87 -1.63 -21.34 -2.35
C LEU A 87 -1.63 -22.85 -2.67
N PRO A 88 -2.50 -23.38 -3.55
CA PRO A 88 -2.46 -24.81 -3.90
C PRO A 88 -1.17 -25.23 -4.64
N PHE A 89 -0.51 -24.30 -5.32
CA PHE A 89 0.74 -24.56 -6.02
C PHE A 89 1.98 -24.51 -5.10
N VAL A 90 1.93 -23.70 -4.04
CA VAL A 90 2.97 -23.60 -3.01
C VAL A 90 3.08 -24.89 -2.21
N LEU A 91 1.94 -25.53 -1.89
CA LEU A 91 1.88 -26.81 -1.18
C LEU A 91 2.60 -27.96 -1.90
N ASN A 92 2.67 -27.90 -3.24
CA ASN A 92 3.36 -28.90 -4.05
C ASN A 92 4.88 -28.65 -4.16
N GLY A 93 5.43 -27.67 -3.43
CA GLY A 93 6.87 -27.41 -3.27
C GLY A 93 7.61 -26.84 -4.50
N SER A 94 7.05 -26.98 -5.69
CA SER A 94 7.73 -26.64 -6.95
C SER A 94 7.74 -25.13 -7.26
N LEU A 95 6.77 -24.37 -6.75
CA LEU A 95 6.58 -22.95 -7.10
C LEU A 95 6.90 -21.95 -5.98
N LEU A 96 7.64 -22.36 -4.95
CA LEU A 96 8.05 -21.48 -3.84
C LEU A 96 8.81 -20.21 -4.31
N ARG A 97 9.57 -20.30 -5.41
CA ARG A 97 10.27 -19.15 -6.00
C ARG A 97 9.32 -18.16 -6.66
N VAL A 98 8.34 -18.67 -7.41
CA VAL A 98 7.34 -17.83 -8.10
C VAL A 98 6.50 -17.08 -7.07
N PHE A 99 6.15 -17.76 -5.98
CA PHE A 99 5.42 -17.18 -4.86
C PHE A 99 6.12 -15.98 -4.24
N LYS A 100 7.44 -16.07 -3.96
CA LYS A 100 8.22 -14.93 -3.45
C LYS A 100 8.17 -13.75 -4.41
N VAL A 101 8.35 -13.99 -5.72
CA VAL A 101 8.33 -12.93 -6.74
C VAL A 101 6.97 -12.24 -6.81
N LEU A 102 5.87 -13.01 -6.78
CA LEU A 102 4.52 -12.45 -6.79
C LEU A 102 4.24 -11.60 -5.57
N LYS A 103 4.66 -12.06 -4.38
CA LYS A 103 4.59 -11.25 -3.15
C LYS A 103 5.34 -9.94 -3.29
N PHE A 104 6.57 -9.96 -3.81
CA PHE A 104 7.33 -8.73 -4.06
C PHE A 104 6.61 -7.78 -5.03
N ILE A 105 6.03 -8.30 -6.11
CA ILE A 105 5.26 -7.49 -7.06
C ILE A 105 4.05 -6.85 -6.35
N LYS A 106 3.34 -7.62 -5.52
CA LYS A 106 2.20 -7.11 -4.75
C LYS A 106 2.63 -6.01 -3.78
N VAL A 107 3.73 -6.19 -3.04
CA VAL A 107 4.29 -5.16 -2.15
C VAL A 107 4.62 -3.89 -2.93
N ILE A 108 5.26 -4.00 -4.09
CA ILE A 108 5.60 -2.84 -4.92
C ILE A 108 4.33 -2.11 -5.40
N ALA A 109 3.30 -2.85 -5.81
CA ALA A 109 2.02 -2.28 -6.22
C ALA A 109 1.31 -1.54 -5.06
N LEU A 110 1.21 -2.18 -3.89
CA LEU A 110 0.66 -1.59 -2.65
C LEU A 110 1.47 -0.35 -2.21
N PHE A 111 2.80 -0.43 -2.31
CA PHE A 111 3.69 0.67 -1.96
C PHE A 111 3.52 1.86 -2.90
N SER A 112 3.34 1.62 -4.20
CA SER A 112 3.00 2.68 -5.17
C SER A 112 1.69 3.37 -4.81
N GLN A 113 0.66 2.60 -4.45
CA GLN A 113 -0.64 3.14 -4.05
C GLN A 113 -0.56 3.90 -2.71
N PHE A 114 0.25 3.41 -1.78
CA PHE A 114 0.55 4.10 -0.52
C PHE A 114 1.28 5.42 -0.76
N PHE A 115 2.25 5.46 -1.69
CA PHE A 115 2.93 6.69 -2.08
C PHE A 115 2.00 7.71 -2.72
N GLU A 116 1.11 7.31 -3.63
CA GLU A 116 0.10 8.23 -4.19
C GLU A 116 -0.84 8.79 -3.11
N THR A 117 -1.23 7.95 -2.16
CA THR A 117 -2.02 8.35 -1.00
C THR A 117 -1.25 9.33 -0.12
N ILE A 118 0.01 9.03 0.21
CA ILE A 118 0.89 9.93 0.96
C ILE A 118 1.11 11.23 0.21
N ASP A 119 1.38 11.24 -1.09
CA ASP A 119 1.62 12.46 -1.86
C ASP A 119 0.40 13.37 -1.86
N PHE A 120 -0.80 12.79 -1.96
CA PHE A 120 -2.05 13.52 -1.82
C PHE A 120 -2.20 14.08 -0.40
N PHE A 121 -1.89 13.30 0.64
CA PHE A 121 -1.91 13.76 2.03
C PHE A 121 -0.81 14.80 2.33
N LEU A 122 0.40 14.66 1.79
CA LEU A 122 1.54 15.56 1.94
C LEU A 122 1.22 16.93 1.31
N LYS A 123 0.74 16.92 0.06
CA LYS A 123 0.27 18.14 -0.62
C LYS A 123 -0.89 18.80 0.11
N LYS A 124 -1.81 18.02 0.68
CA LYS A 124 -3.01 18.53 1.34
C LYS A 124 -2.76 18.99 2.78
N THR A 125 -1.72 18.47 3.42
CA THR A 125 -1.35 18.80 4.81
C THR A 125 -0.24 19.86 4.88
N HIS A 126 0.23 20.42 3.75
CA HIS A 126 1.40 21.31 3.72
C HIS A 126 2.61 20.69 4.44
N LEU A 127 2.77 19.37 4.37
CA LEU A 127 3.89 18.69 5.04
C LEU A 127 5.24 19.04 4.40
N ASP A 128 5.25 19.49 3.14
CA ASP A 128 6.39 20.16 2.49
C ASP A 128 6.88 21.35 3.35
N GLU A 129 5.95 22.17 3.84
CA GLU A 129 6.22 23.31 4.70
C GLU A 129 6.78 22.87 6.07
N ILE A 130 6.23 21.80 6.65
CA ILE A 130 6.69 21.24 7.94
C ILE A 130 8.09 20.62 7.82
N PHE A 131 8.37 19.90 6.73
CA PHE A 131 9.71 19.37 6.44
C PHE A 131 10.72 20.49 6.22
N GLY A 132 10.34 21.54 5.47
CA GLY A 132 11.17 22.73 5.25
C GLY A 132 11.52 23.46 6.55
N ILE A 133 10.54 23.67 7.44
CA ILE A 133 10.76 24.29 8.75
C ILE A 133 11.65 23.42 9.63
N THR A 134 11.41 22.10 9.68
CA THR A 134 12.22 21.18 10.48
C THR A 134 13.68 21.14 9.99
N LEU A 135 13.90 21.10 8.68
CA LEU A 135 15.23 21.17 8.07
C LEU A 135 15.93 22.50 8.40
N LEU A 136 15.21 23.62 8.32
CA LEU A 136 15.73 24.95 8.68
C LEU A 136 16.12 25.03 10.15
N VAL A 137 15.30 24.49 11.06
CA VAL A 137 15.60 24.45 12.49
C VAL A 137 16.83 23.60 12.78
N VAL A 138 16.98 22.45 12.12
CA VAL A 138 18.16 21.59 12.27
C VAL A 138 19.42 22.30 11.75
N LEU A 139 19.34 22.95 10.60
CA LEU A 139 20.47 23.72 10.03
C LEU A 139 20.84 24.93 10.90
N ALA A 140 19.85 25.68 11.39
CA ALA A 140 20.06 26.82 12.28
C ALA A 140 20.67 26.38 13.63
N SER A 141 20.21 25.24 14.17
CA SER A 141 20.77 24.66 15.39
C SER A 141 22.22 24.23 15.18
N THR A 142 22.53 23.63 14.03
CA THR A 142 23.89 23.19 13.68
C THR A 142 24.83 24.39 13.50
N LEU A 143 24.39 25.44 12.80
CA LEU A 143 25.16 26.67 12.63
C LEU A 143 25.34 27.45 13.93
N GLY A 144 24.30 27.47 14.79
CA GLY A 144 24.37 28.08 16.11
C GLY A 144 25.40 27.39 17.00
N LEU A 145 25.40 26.06 17.03
CA LEU A 145 26.42 25.30 17.76
C LEU A 145 27.83 25.55 17.20
N TYR A 146 27.99 25.57 15.87
CA TYR A 146 29.29 25.84 15.23
C TYR A 146 29.84 27.25 15.48
N LEU A 147 28.96 28.25 15.67
CA LEU A 147 29.37 29.64 15.97
C LEU A 147 29.61 29.91 17.46
N PHE A 148 29.02 29.10 18.35
CA PHE A 148 29.16 29.22 19.80
C PHE A 148 30.13 28.20 20.41
N ASP A 149 30.59 27.20 19.65
CA ASP A 149 31.79 26.44 19.97
C ASP A 149 33.03 27.37 19.80
N PRO A 150 33.82 27.63 20.86
CA PRO A 150 35.01 28.48 20.81
C PRO A 150 36.21 27.87 20.08
#